data_AF-A0A9W6FN31-F1
#
_entry.id   AF-A0A9W6FN31-F1
#
_cell.length_a   1.000
_cell.length_b   1.000
_cell.length_c   1.000
_cell.angle_alpha   90.00
_cell.angle_beta   90.00
_cell.angle_gamma   90.00
#
_symmetry.space_group_name_H-M   'P 1'
#
loop_
_entity.id
_entity.type
_entity.pdbx_description
1 polymer ?
#
loop_
_entity_poly.entity_id
_entity_poly.type
_entity_poly.pdbx_seq_one_letter_code
_entity_poly.pdbx_strand_id
1 'polypeptide(L)'
;MSERRSPSRRGILKGAVAGAVVAGLGGATAAANTADAELLAMGRELEALEAQERAADEASDRLYDEATRACPAPSAALLAYSWRGEPLFLSSGEGYRLNGEPYGALLQRVQFWRDQGASENHYPEAPLIADIKRWEEGRRAACDANGCTAAMKELDRLALIGHALCVNIATTPATTPAGLRVKLQALAHCHRGEPGDGAEWISDVIKNNPVCGRGFTTDERLVFSVFRDVGAVLTTGASA
;
A
#
# COMPACT_ATOMS: atom_id res chain seq x y z
N MET A 1 -37.06 -11.30 15.91
CA MET A 1 -36.62 -12.39 16.80
C MET A 1 -35.41 -13.07 16.17
N SER A 2 -34.44 -13.42 17.02
CA SER A 2 -33.12 -14.01 16.76
C SER A 2 -32.03 -13.12 16.16
N GLU A 3 -31.36 -12.43 17.08
CA GLU A 3 -29.94 -12.05 17.00
C GLU A 3 -29.06 -13.24 16.58
N ARG A 4 -28.03 -12.97 15.77
CA ARG A 4 -26.75 -13.70 15.83
C ARG A 4 -25.63 -12.67 15.92
N ARG A 5 -25.25 -12.39 17.16
CA ARG A 5 -24.00 -11.71 17.53
C ARG A 5 -22.84 -12.64 17.17
N SER A 6 -21.88 -12.15 16.39
CA SER A 6 -20.55 -12.73 16.32
C SER A 6 -19.60 -11.92 17.21
N PRO A 7 -18.61 -12.57 17.87
CA PRO A 7 -17.98 -12.05 19.09
C PRO A 7 -16.92 -10.98 18.82
N SER A 8 -16.83 -10.02 19.76
CA SER A 8 -15.78 -9.02 19.85
C SER A 8 -14.41 -9.65 20.11
N ARG A 9 -13.40 -9.30 19.29
CA ARG A 9 -11.99 -9.47 19.66
C ARG A 9 -11.54 -8.27 20.49
N ARG A 10 -11.83 -8.33 21.79
CA ARG A 10 -11.17 -7.54 22.85
C ARG A 10 -10.12 -8.45 23.52
N GLY A 11 -8.90 -7.93 23.66
CA GLY A 11 -7.77 -8.55 24.36
C GLY A 11 -6.66 -8.93 23.38
N ILE A 12 -5.39 -8.55 23.51
CA ILE A 12 -4.65 -8.00 24.66
C ILE A 12 -3.51 -7.14 24.08
N LEU A 13 -3.52 -5.83 24.35
CA LEU A 13 -2.32 -4.99 24.36
C LEU A 13 -2.39 -4.19 25.67
N LYS A 14 -2.05 -4.88 26.75
CA LYS A 14 -1.74 -4.30 28.06
C LYS A 14 -0.24 -4.48 28.27
N GLY A 15 0.47 -3.37 28.48
CA GLY A 15 1.91 -3.29 28.73
C GLY A 15 2.56 -2.41 27.65
N ALA A 16 3.08 -1.21 27.90
CA ALA A 16 3.57 -0.64 29.14
C ALA A 16 3.15 0.83 29.28
N VAL A 17 2.44 1.14 30.37
CA VAL A 17 2.46 2.45 31.00
C VAL A 17 3.21 2.27 32.30
N ALA A 18 4.47 2.67 32.31
CA ALA A 18 5.24 3.03 33.48
C ALA A 18 6.02 4.27 33.02
N GLY A 19 5.65 5.48 33.40
CA GLY A 19 5.65 5.93 34.79
C GLY A 19 7.08 6.33 35.16
N ALA A 20 7.52 7.50 34.70
CA ALA A 20 8.70 8.16 35.25
C ALA A 20 8.39 9.65 35.44
N VAL A 21 8.15 9.98 36.70
CA VAL A 21 8.11 11.34 37.24
C VAL A 21 9.51 11.94 37.16
N VAL A 22 9.55 13.22 36.84
CA VAL A 22 10.72 14.09 36.70
C VAL A 22 11.64 14.03 37.93
N ALA A 23 12.90 13.66 37.73
CA ALA A 23 14.02 14.07 38.58
C ALA A 23 15.34 14.11 37.78
N GLY A 24 15.94 15.29 37.71
CA GLY A 24 17.37 15.46 37.46
C GLY A 24 17.76 15.90 36.04
N LEU A 25 18.33 17.10 35.93
CA LEU A 25 19.06 17.66 34.79
C LEU A 25 20.25 16.80 34.28
N GLY A 26 20.40 15.55 34.74
CA GLY A 26 21.32 14.54 34.22
C GLY A 26 20.66 13.36 33.50
N GLY A 27 19.31 13.26 33.49
CA GLY A 27 18.58 12.15 32.85
C GLY A 27 18.21 12.41 31.38
N ALA A 28 18.28 13.66 30.93
CA ALA A 28 17.94 14.04 29.55
C ALA A 28 18.91 13.42 28.53
N THR A 29 20.20 13.29 28.88
CA THR A 29 21.21 12.67 28.02
C THR A 29 21.08 11.14 27.97
N ALA A 30 20.74 10.50 29.09
CA ALA A 30 20.50 9.05 29.12
C ALA A 30 19.25 8.65 28.31
N ALA A 31 18.14 9.40 28.46
CA ALA A 31 16.92 9.17 27.70
C ALA A 31 17.06 9.53 26.20
N ALA A 32 17.84 10.57 25.88
CA ALA A 32 18.18 10.90 24.50
C ALA A 32 19.03 9.79 23.84
N ASN A 33 20.03 9.28 24.56
CA ASN A 33 20.86 8.18 24.09
C ASN A 33 20.05 6.89 23.85
N THR A 34 19.01 6.63 24.65
CA THR A 34 18.13 5.47 24.43
C THR A 34 17.20 5.67 23.23
N ALA A 35 16.62 6.86 23.03
CA ALA A 35 15.72 7.13 21.91
C ALA A 35 16.44 7.06 20.55
N ASP A 36 17.65 7.60 20.45
CA ASP A 36 18.45 7.48 19.23
C ASP A 36 18.93 6.03 18.99
N ALA A 37 19.24 5.26 20.04
CA ALA A 37 19.55 3.84 19.91
C ALA A 37 18.35 3.01 19.41
N GLU A 38 17.15 3.31 19.90
CA GLU A 38 15.89 2.73 19.42
C GLU A 38 15.61 3.11 17.96
N LEU A 39 15.81 4.38 17.58
CA LEU A 39 15.71 4.81 16.18
C LEU A 39 16.67 4.04 15.29
N LEU A 40 17.94 3.89 15.68
CA LEU A 40 18.91 3.12 14.90
C LEU A 40 18.54 1.64 14.78
N ALA A 41 17.93 1.05 15.81
CA ALA A 41 17.41 -0.32 15.74
C ALA A 41 16.24 -0.41 14.75
N MET A 42 15.26 0.48 14.86
CA MET A 42 14.13 0.55 13.92
C MET A 42 14.57 0.84 12.48
N GLY A 43 15.64 1.63 12.28
CA GLY A 43 16.23 1.87 10.97
C GLY A 43 16.77 0.58 10.33
N ARG A 44 17.46 -0.27 11.10
CA ARG A 44 17.91 -1.59 10.61
C ARG A 44 16.74 -2.54 10.33
N GLU A 45 15.70 -2.50 11.16
CA GLU A 45 14.48 -3.27 10.92
C GLU A 45 13.79 -2.82 9.63
N LEU A 46 13.78 -1.51 9.34
CA LEU A 46 13.22 -0.96 8.11
C LEU A 46 14.01 -1.39 6.88
N GLU A 47 15.35 -1.37 6.93
CA GLU A 47 16.20 -1.89 5.85
C GLU A 47 15.94 -3.38 5.57
N ALA A 48 15.83 -4.17 6.63
CA ALA A 48 15.53 -5.60 6.52
C ALA A 48 14.13 -5.84 5.92
N LEU A 49 13.15 -5.03 6.31
CA LEU A 49 11.80 -5.09 5.75
C LEU A 49 11.78 -4.71 4.27
N GLU A 50 12.46 -3.63 3.87
CA GLU A 50 12.56 -3.23 2.46
C GLU A 50 13.17 -4.34 1.59
N ALA A 51 14.16 -5.06 2.11
CA ALA A 51 14.74 -6.20 1.42
C ALA A 51 13.74 -7.36 1.29
N GLN A 52 12.93 -7.61 2.34
CA GLN A 52 11.87 -8.62 2.30
C GLN A 52 10.75 -8.24 1.32
N GLU A 53 10.32 -6.98 1.32
CA GLU A 53 9.32 -6.46 0.38
C GLU A 53 9.79 -6.62 -1.06
N ARG A 54 11.02 -6.21 -1.37
CA ARG A 54 11.57 -6.38 -2.73
C ARG A 54 11.62 -7.86 -3.14
N ALA A 55 12.08 -8.74 -2.25
CA ALA A 55 12.12 -10.17 -2.55
C ALA A 55 10.72 -10.78 -2.73
N ALA A 56 9.74 -10.31 -1.96
CA ALA A 56 8.34 -10.72 -2.07
C ALA A 56 7.69 -10.18 -3.35
N ASP A 57 8.02 -8.95 -3.76
CA ASP A 57 7.54 -8.32 -4.99
C ASP A 57 8.07 -9.06 -6.22
N GLU A 58 9.37 -9.32 -6.28
CA GLU A 58 10.00 -10.14 -7.33
C GLU A 58 9.42 -11.57 -7.38
N ALA A 59 9.09 -12.15 -6.22
CA ALA A 59 8.44 -13.45 -6.18
C ALA A 59 6.99 -13.37 -6.66
N SER A 60 6.25 -12.34 -6.27
CA SER A 60 4.88 -12.08 -6.71
C SER A 60 4.80 -11.91 -8.23
N ASP A 61 5.72 -11.13 -8.82
CA ASP A 61 5.82 -10.93 -10.26
C ASP A 61 6.01 -12.26 -11.00
N ARG A 62 6.96 -13.10 -10.55
CA ARG A 62 7.18 -14.43 -11.16
C ARG A 62 5.92 -15.29 -11.10
N LEU A 63 5.25 -15.33 -9.95
CA LEU A 63 4.02 -16.10 -9.78
C LEU A 63 2.89 -15.54 -10.66
N TYR A 64 2.81 -14.22 -10.81
CA TYR A 64 1.84 -13.55 -11.67
C TYR A 64 2.07 -13.87 -13.15
N ASP A 65 3.32 -13.91 -13.60
CA ASP A 65 3.67 -14.32 -14.96
C ASP A 65 3.29 -15.78 -15.22
N GLU A 66 3.60 -16.68 -14.28
CA GLU A 66 3.19 -18.09 -14.34
C GLU A 66 1.67 -18.24 -14.38
N ALA A 67 0.94 -17.52 -13.52
CA ALA A 67 -0.52 -17.50 -13.53
C ALA A 67 -1.10 -16.93 -14.83
N THR A 68 -0.45 -15.92 -15.41
CA THR A 68 -0.86 -15.31 -16.69
C THR A 68 -0.71 -16.31 -17.84
N ARG A 69 0.38 -17.08 -17.86
CA ARG A 69 0.59 -18.16 -18.84
C ARG A 69 -0.36 -19.34 -18.64
N ALA A 70 -0.72 -19.64 -17.39
CA ALA A 70 -1.68 -20.69 -17.04
C ALA A 70 -3.15 -20.27 -17.21
N CYS A 71 -3.42 -18.97 -17.38
CA CYS A 71 -4.76 -18.44 -17.54
C CYS A 71 -5.40 -19.00 -18.82
N PRO A 72 -6.68 -19.42 -18.79
CA PRO A 72 -7.36 -19.85 -20.01
C PRO A 72 -7.39 -18.71 -21.03
N ALA A 73 -7.26 -19.06 -22.31
CA ALA A 73 -7.45 -18.12 -23.39
C ALA A 73 -8.91 -17.58 -23.37
N PRO A 74 -9.14 -16.28 -23.62
CA PRO A 74 -10.48 -15.76 -23.81
C PRO A 74 -11.19 -16.48 -24.97
N SER A 75 -12.52 -16.52 -24.93
CA SER A 75 -13.31 -17.10 -26.04
C SER A 75 -13.07 -16.31 -27.34
N ALA A 76 -13.25 -16.96 -28.49
CA ALA A 76 -13.09 -16.30 -29.79
C ALA A 76 -14.01 -15.07 -29.93
N ALA A 77 -15.20 -15.09 -29.31
CA ALA A 77 -16.12 -13.95 -29.27
C ALA A 77 -15.54 -12.76 -28.49
N LEU A 78 -14.86 -13.00 -27.36
CA LEU A 78 -14.18 -11.96 -26.60
C LEU A 78 -12.98 -11.37 -27.34
N LEU A 79 -12.21 -12.22 -28.05
CA LEU A 79 -11.06 -11.77 -28.83
C LEU A 79 -11.47 -10.98 -30.08
N ALA A 80 -12.63 -11.28 -30.66
CA ALA A 80 -13.16 -10.56 -31.81
C ALA A 80 -13.84 -9.23 -31.45
N TYR A 81 -14.22 -9.02 -30.19
CA TYR A 81 -14.89 -7.79 -29.77
C TYR A 81 -13.91 -6.62 -29.75
N SER A 82 -14.31 -5.53 -30.39
CA SER A 82 -13.63 -4.23 -30.31
C SER A 82 -14.61 -3.11 -30.04
N TRP A 83 -14.12 -2.04 -29.42
CA TRP A 83 -14.86 -0.80 -29.21
C TRP A 83 -14.04 0.35 -29.80
N ARG A 84 -14.61 1.05 -30.79
CA ARG A 84 -13.92 2.14 -31.53
C ARG A 84 -12.57 1.73 -32.14
N GLY A 85 -12.47 0.47 -32.57
CA GLY A 85 -11.23 -0.09 -33.13
C GLY A 85 -10.26 -0.65 -32.10
N GLU A 86 -10.50 -0.43 -30.81
CA GLU A 86 -9.67 -0.96 -29.72
C GLU A 86 -10.18 -2.35 -29.28
N PRO A 87 -9.31 -3.37 -29.21
CA PRO A 87 -9.72 -4.72 -28.82
C PRO A 87 -10.04 -4.78 -27.32
N LEU A 88 -11.01 -5.63 -26.94
CA LEU A 88 -11.34 -5.87 -25.53
C LEU A 88 -10.19 -6.51 -24.75
N PHE A 89 -9.41 -7.34 -25.42
CA PHE A 89 -8.25 -8.00 -24.86
C PHE A 89 -6.99 -7.57 -25.59
N LEU A 90 -5.98 -7.20 -24.80
CA LEU A 90 -4.63 -7.00 -25.30
C LEU A 90 -3.89 -8.34 -25.15
N SER A 91 -3.29 -8.81 -26.23
CA SER A 91 -2.36 -9.93 -26.20
C SER A 91 -0.98 -9.38 -25.84
N SER A 92 -0.37 -9.90 -24.77
CA SER A 92 1.08 -9.84 -24.59
C SER A 92 1.67 -11.18 -25.05
N GLY A 93 2.99 -11.25 -25.24
CA GLY A 93 3.67 -12.52 -25.54
C GLY A 93 3.49 -13.59 -24.45
N GLU A 94 2.93 -13.22 -23.29
CA GLU A 94 2.78 -14.07 -22.11
C GLU A 94 1.34 -14.38 -21.74
N GLY A 95 0.35 -13.76 -22.40
CA GLY A 95 -1.07 -14.05 -22.18
C GLY A 95 -2.00 -12.92 -22.62
N TYR A 96 -3.18 -12.89 -22.01
CA TYR A 96 -4.23 -11.92 -22.33
C TYR A 96 -4.56 -11.05 -21.13
N ARG A 97 -4.75 -9.74 -21.36
CA ARG A 97 -5.23 -8.79 -20.35
C ARG A 97 -6.43 -8.01 -20.89
N LEU A 98 -7.37 -7.66 -20.01
CA LEU A 98 -8.49 -6.79 -20.36
C LEU A 98 -7.98 -5.37 -20.67
N ASN A 99 -8.48 -4.80 -21.77
CA ASN A 99 -8.33 -3.39 -22.07
C ASN A 99 -9.39 -2.60 -21.29
N GLY A 100 -8.94 -1.73 -20.38
CA GLY A 100 -9.82 -1.05 -19.42
C GLY A 100 -10.88 -0.17 -20.08
N GLU A 101 -10.55 0.52 -21.16
CA GLU A 101 -11.47 1.43 -21.85
C GLU A 101 -12.60 0.68 -22.59
N PRO A 102 -12.33 -0.28 -23.50
CA PRO A 102 -13.35 -1.13 -24.09
C PRO A 102 -14.19 -1.91 -23.06
N TYR A 103 -13.55 -2.40 -21.99
CA TYR A 103 -14.26 -3.13 -20.93
C TYR A 103 -15.22 -2.21 -20.15
N GLY A 104 -14.77 -1.02 -19.76
CA GLY A 104 -15.61 -0.03 -19.10
C GLY A 104 -16.80 0.40 -19.97
N ALA A 105 -16.56 0.64 -21.27
CA ALA A 105 -17.62 0.98 -22.22
C ALA A 105 -18.63 -0.17 -22.41
N LEU A 106 -18.16 -1.42 -22.45
CA LEU A 106 -19.02 -2.61 -22.49
C LEU A 106 -19.92 -2.69 -21.26
N LEU A 107 -19.36 -2.52 -20.05
CA LEU A 107 -20.12 -2.54 -18.80
C LEU A 107 -21.18 -1.44 -18.73
N GLN A 108 -20.80 -0.20 -19.08
CA GLN A 108 -21.73 0.94 -19.10
C GLN A 108 -22.89 0.70 -20.06
N ARG A 109 -22.60 0.14 -21.24
CA ARG A 109 -23.62 -0.16 -22.24
C ARG A 109 -24.59 -1.23 -21.76
N VAL A 110 -24.09 -2.33 -21.18
CA VAL A 110 -24.94 -3.37 -20.59
C VAL A 110 -25.79 -2.82 -19.43
N GLN A 111 -25.21 -1.96 -18.59
CA GLN A 111 -25.95 -1.32 -17.50
C GLN A 111 -27.07 -0.42 -18.02
N PHE A 112 -26.78 0.44 -18.99
CA PHE A 112 -27.77 1.29 -19.63
C PHE A 112 -28.97 0.49 -20.15
N TRP A 113 -28.73 -0.65 -20.80
CA TRP A 113 -29.80 -1.50 -21.32
C TRP A 113 -30.64 -2.16 -20.23
N ARG A 114 -30.00 -2.60 -19.14
CA ARG A 114 -30.71 -3.13 -17.96
C ARG A 114 -31.61 -2.07 -17.34
N ASP A 115 -31.14 -0.84 -17.27
CA ASP A 115 -31.91 0.29 -16.73
C ASP A 115 -33.13 0.64 -17.60
N GLN A 116 -33.07 0.35 -18.90
CA GLN A 116 -34.20 0.48 -19.83
C GLN A 116 -35.19 -0.70 -19.78
N GLY A 117 -34.98 -1.68 -18.89
CA GLY A 117 -35.90 -2.81 -18.69
C GLY A 117 -35.93 -3.81 -19.84
N ALA A 118 -34.94 -3.78 -20.70
CA ALA A 118 -34.90 -4.63 -21.88
C ALA A 118 -34.33 -6.02 -21.57
N SER A 119 -34.84 -7.04 -22.25
CA SER A 119 -34.47 -8.42 -21.94
C SER A 119 -33.09 -8.79 -22.48
N GLU A 120 -32.34 -9.59 -21.72
CA GLU A 120 -30.97 -10.01 -22.05
C GLU A 120 -30.86 -10.71 -23.42
N ASN A 121 -31.94 -11.28 -23.93
CA ASN A 121 -31.99 -11.95 -25.24
C ASN A 121 -31.91 -11.00 -26.44
N HIS A 122 -32.09 -9.69 -26.25
CA HIS A 122 -32.00 -8.71 -27.34
C HIS A 122 -30.61 -8.06 -27.44
N TYR A 123 -29.65 -8.47 -26.61
CA TYR A 123 -28.35 -7.83 -26.50
C TYR A 123 -27.20 -8.76 -26.88
N PRO A 124 -26.49 -8.49 -27.99
CA PRO A 124 -25.35 -9.30 -28.39
C PRO A 124 -24.20 -9.23 -27.37
N GLU A 125 -24.15 -8.20 -26.53
CA GLU A 125 -23.14 -8.04 -25.48
C GLU A 125 -23.42 -8.79 -24.17
N ALA A 126 -24.67 -9.16 -23.89
CA ALA A 126 -25.01 -9.83 -22.64
C ALA A 126 -24.27 -11.18 -22.46
N PRO A 127 -24.14 -12.04 -23.51
CA PRO A 127 -23.31 -13.23 -23.45
C PRO A 127 -21.82 -12.94 -23.20
N LEU A 128 -21.30 -11.79 -23.69
CA LEU A 128 -19.89 -11.41 -23.50
C LEU A 128 -19.59 -11.15 -22.02
N ILE A 129 -20.53 -10.59 -21.25
CA ILE A 129 -20.35 -10.40 -19.81
C ILE A 129 -20.21 -11.74 -19.08
N ALA A 130 -21.02 -12.73 -19.45
CA ALA A 130 -20.91 -14.07 -18.87
C ALA A 130 -19.57 -14.73 -19.23
N ASP A 131 -19.11 -14.57 -20.48
CA ASP A 131 -17.81 -15.05 -20.92
C ASP A 131 -16.64 -14.37 -20.19
N ILE A 132 -16.70 -13.05 -19.99
CA ILE A 132 -15.68 -12.31 -19.23
C ILE A 132 -15.63 -12.82 -17.81
N LYS A 133 -16.77 -13.01 -17.15
CA LYS A 133 -16.81 -13.54 -15.78
C LYS A 133 -16.18 -14.93 -15.69
N ARG A 134 -16.50 -15.83 -16.62
CA ARG A 134 -15.88 -17.16 -16.68
C ARG A 134 -14.37 -17.08 -16.89
N TRP A 135 -13.92 -16.17 -17.75
CA TRP A 135 -12.49 -15.93 -17.95
C TRP A 135 -11.82 -15.36 -16.69
N GLU A 136 -12.42 -14.38 -16.02
CA GLU A 136 -11.93 -13.82 -14.76
C GLU A 136 -11.86 -14.85 -13.63
N GLU A 137 -12.83 -15.76 -13.55
CA GLU A 137 -12.82 -16.89 -12.62
C GLU A 137 -11.68 -17.86 -12.93
N GLY A 138 -11.46 -18.20 -14.21
CA GLY A 138 -10.33 -19.00 -14.64
C GLY A 138 -8.99 -18.36 -14.32
N ARG A 139 -8.87 -17.04 -14.54
CA ARG A 139 -7.68 -16.25 -14.15
C ARG A 139 -7.47 -16.30 -12.64
N ARG A 140 -8.52 -16.11 -11.84
CA ARG A 140 -8.43 -16.19 -10.37
C ARG A 140 -7.99 -17.57 -9.91
N ALA A 141 -8.55 -18.64 -10.48
CA ALA A 141 -8.14 -20.00 -10.18
C ALA A 141 -6.68 -20.27 -10.55
N ALA A 142 -6.19 -19.74 -11.68
CA ALA A 142 -4.78 -19.80 -12.06
C ALA A 142 -3.89 -19.03 -11.06
N CYS A 143 -4.28 -17.82 -10.65
CA CYS A 143 -3.58 -17.05 -9.63
C CYS A 143 -3.53 -17.79 -8.28
N ASP A 144 -4.64 -18.41 -7.86
CA ASP A 144 -4.69 -19.18 -6.63
C ASP A 144 -3.81 -20.43 -6.70
N ALA A 145 -3.84 -21.16 -7.82
CA ALA A 145 -3.05 -22.37 -8.03
C ALA A 145 -1.53 -22.09 -8.07
N ASN A 146 -1.12 -20.94 -8.60
CA ASN A 146 0.27 -20.50 -8.64
C ASN A 146 0.69 -19.69 -7.41
N GLY A 147 -0.20 -19.50 -6.42
CA GLY A 147 0.15 -18.83 -5.16
C GLY A 147 0.22 -17.30 -5.22
N CYS A 148 -0.20 -16.66 -6.30
CA CYS A 148 -0.25 -15.19 -6.41
C CYS A 148 -1.07 -14.57 -5.26
N THR A 149 -2.21 -15.17 -4.93
CA THR A 149 -3.07 -14.67 -3.84
C THR A 149 -2.36 -14.73 -2.48
N ALA A 150 -1.49 -15.72 -2.26
CA ALA A 150 -0.71 -15.80 -1.05
C ALA A 150 0.42 -14.76 -1.05
N ALA A 151 1.09 -14.56 -2.19
CA ALA A 151 2.13 -13.55 -2.34
C ALA A 151 1.60 -12.12 -2.15
N MET A 152 0.43 -11.79 -2.72
CA MET A 152 -0.24 -10.50 -2.51
C MET A 152 -0.58 -10.26 -1.04
N LYS A 153 -1.09 -11.29 -0.34
CA LYS A 153 -1.36 -11.19 1.11
C LYS A 153 -0.09 -10.97 1.93
N GLU A 154 1.02 -11.54 1.50
CA GLU A 154 2.31 -11.32 2.15
C GLU A 154 2.81 -9.90 1.92
N LEU A 155 2.69 -9.36 0.71
CA LEU A 155 2.98 -7.95 0.42
C LEU A 155 2.10 -7.01 1.25
N ASP A 156 0.79 -7.27 1.35
CA ASP A 156 -0.13 -6.51 2.22
C ASP A 156 0.32 -6.57 3.70
N ARG A 157 0.75 -7.76 4.16
CA ARG A 157 1.25 -7.95 5.53
C ARG A 157 2.53 -7.16 5.78
N LEU A 158 3.49 -7.19 4.86
CA LEU A 158 4.74 -6.45 4.95
C LEU A 158 4.48 -4.94 4.96
N ALA A 159 3.61 -4.44 4.08
CA ALA A 159 3.21 -3.04 4.04
C ALA A 159 2.58 -2.56 5.36
N LEU A 160 1.75 -3.39 6.00
CA LEU A 160 1.18 -3.08 7.32
C LEU A 160 2.25 -3.00 8.42
N ILE A 161 3.27 -3.86 8.37
CA ILE A 161 4.39 -3.83 9.31
C ILE A 161 5.24 -2.58 9.07
N GLY A 162 5.56 -2.27 7.82
CA GLY A 162 6.31 -1.08 7.43
C GLY A 162 5.61 0.20 7.87
N HIS A 163 4.29 0.28 7.67
CA HIS A 163 3.49 1.38 8.17
C HIS A 163 3.57 1.54 9.69
N ALA A 164 3.42 0.45 10.45
CA ALA A 164 3.52 0.50 11.91
C ALA A 164 4.92 0.93 12.38
N LEU A 165 5.97 0.45 11.72
CA LEU A 165 7.35 0.82 12.01
C LEU A 165 7.60 2.31 11.73
N CYS A 166 7.13 2.83 10.60
CA CYS A 166 7.22 4.24 10.25
C CYS A 166 6.49 5.15 11.25
N VAL A 167 5.32 4.73 11.74
CA VAL A 167 4.60 5.45 12.81
C VAL A 167 5.45 5.52 14.09
N ASN A 168 6.08 4.40 14.50
CA ASN A 168 6.95 4.38 15.68
C ASN A 168 8.18 5.28 15.51
N ILE A 169 8.83 5.24 14.34
CA ILE A 169 9.95 6.12 13.98
C ILE A 169 9.53 7.60 14.04
N ALA A 170 8.36 7.95 13.51
CA ALA A 170 7.85 9.33 13.55
C ALA A 170 7.68 9.83 14.99
N THR A 171 7.12 8.99 15.87
CA THR A 171 6.85 9.38 17.27
C THR A 171 8.10 9.42 18.15
N THR A 172 9.13 8.63 17.82
CA THR A 172 10.36 8.56 18.61
C THR A 172 11.22 9.81 18.35
N PRO A 173 11.71 10.52 19.37
CA PRO A 173 12.51 11.73 19.17
C PRO A 173 13.91 11.39 18.67
N ALA A 174 14.39 12.13 17.66
CA ALA A 174 15.79 12.10 17.25
C ALA A 174 16.56 13.28 17.88
N THR A 175 17.67 13.00 18.54
CA THR A 175 18.58 14.05 19.07
C THR A 175 19.94 14.02 18.40
N THR A 176 20.22 13.02 17.57
CA THR A 176 21.44 12.91 16.78
C THR A 176 21.18 13.03 15.27
N PRO A 177 22.19 13.42 14.47
CA PRO A 177 22.11 13.35 13.02
C PRO A 177 21.81 11.94 12.50
N ALA A 178 22.25 10.90 13.22
CA ALA A 178 22.02 9.51 12.83
C ALA A 178 20.54 9.12 13.03
N GLY A 179 19.91 9.49 14.15
CA GLY A 179 18.47 9.33 14.36
C GLY A 179 17.63 10.11 13.34
N LEU A 180 18.07 11.32 12.96
CA LEU A 180 17.41 12.11 11.92
C LEU A 180 17.44 11.41 10.55
N ARG A 181 18.56 10.76 10.20
CA ARG A 181 18.66 9.98 8.95
C ARG A 181 17.67 8.82 8.92
N VAL A 182 17.43 8.14 10.04
CA VAL A 182 16.41 7.07 10.11
C VAL A 182 15.02 7.61 9.79
N LYS A 183 14.67 8.79 10.29
CA LYS A 183 13.37 9.43 9.99
C LYS A 183 13.22 9.79 8.52
N LEU A 184 14.29 10.32 7.91
CA LEU A 184 14.31 10.61 6.47
C LEU A 184 14.20 9.32 5.63
N GLN A 185 14.81 8.23 6.09
CA GLN A 185 14.69 6.93 5.45
C GLN A 185 13.26 6.38 5.54
N ALA A 186 12.63 6.45 6.72
CA ALA A 186 11.22 6.05 6.91
C ALA A 186 10.27 6.85 6.01
N LEU A 187 10.55 8.15 5.85
CA LEU A 187 9.80 9.00 4.93
C LEU A 187 9.97 8.56 3.47
N ALA A 188 11.20 8.25 3.05
CA ALA A 188 11.45 7.72 1.71
C ALA A 188 10.76 6.36 1.48
N HIS A 189 10.72 5.50 2.49
CA HIS A 189 10.04 4.21 2.45
C HIS A 189 8.53 4.36 2.19
N CYS A 190 7.85 5.23 2.94
CA CYS A 190 6.41 5.47 2.78
C CYS A 190 6.03 6.02 1.38
N HIS A 191 6.99 6.58 0.64
CA HIS A 191 6.75 7.23 -0.64
C HIS A 191 7.18 6.43 -1.87
N ARG A 192 7.71 5.21 -1.72
CA ARG A 192 8.06 4.34 -2.86
C ARG A 192 6.86 3.88 -3.70
N GLY A 193 5.62 4.26 -3.33
CA GLY A 193 4.39 3.87 -4.02
C GLY A 193 3.94 4.77 -5.20
N GLU A 194 4.52 5.96 -5.41
CA GLU A 194 4.13 6.82 -6.54
C GLU A 194 5.26 6.99 -7.56
N PRO A 195 5.08 6.50 -8.81
CA PRO A 195 6.04 6.71 -9.89
C PRO A 195 5.94 8.16 -10.39
N GLY A 196 6.77 9.04 -9.84
CA GLY A 196 6.92 10.42 -10.33
C GLY A 196 7.45 11.38 -9.28
N ASP A 197 8.68 11.86 -9.45
CA ASP A 197 9.25 13.06 -8.83
C ASP A 197 9.28 13.19 -7.30
N GLY A 198 10.28 12.55 -6.69
CA GLY A 198 10.68 12.80 -5.29
C GLY A 198 11.16 14.24 -4.97
N ALA A 199 11.12 15.18 -5.92
CA ALA A 199 11.51 16.58 -5.73
C ALA A 199 10.33 17.57 -5.64
N GLU A 200 9.17 17.29 -6.26
CA GLU A 200 7.99 18.17 -6.18
C GLU A 200 7.26 18.06 -4.83
N TRP A 201 7.43 16.92 -4.15
CA TRP A 201 6.67 16.57 -2.95
C TRP A 201 7.01 17.38 -1.69
N ILE A 202 8.28 17.78 -1.46
CA ILE A 202 8.62 18.67 -0.34
C ILE A 202 7.86 20.00 -0.48
N SER A 203 7.62 20.42 -1.73
CA SER A 203 6.80 21.59 -2.03
C SER A 203 5.32 21.35 -1.66
N ASP A 204 4.76 20.18 -1.97
CA ASP A 204 3.34 19.90 -1.77
C ASP A 204 2.94 19.59 -0.33
N VAL A 205 3.79 18.96 0.48
CA VAL A 205 3.53 18.82 1.92
C VAL A 205 3.65 20.15 2.66
N ILE A 206 4.55 21.03 2.21
CA ILE A 206 4.67 22.40 2.75
C ILE A 206 3.48 23.26 2.30
N LYS A 207 2.96 23.07 1.07
CA LYS A 207 1.82 23.83 0.52
C LYS A 207 0.46 23.34 1.00
N ASN A 208 0.26 22.04 1.25
CA ASN A 208 -1.04 21.44 1.59
C ASN A 208 -1.21 21.16 3.08
N ASN A 209 -0.92 22.16 3.93
CA ASN A 209 -1.25 22.14 5.35
C ASN A 209 -2.79 21.97 5.54
N PRO A 210 -3.29 21.16 6.50
CA PRO A 210 -4.66 20.65 6.46
C PRO A 210 -5.67 21.70 6.94
N VAL A 211 -6.40 22.29 5.99
CA VAL A 211 -7.64 23.03 6.25
C VAL A 211 -8.85 22.07 6.36
N CYS A 212 -8.68 20.77 6.11
CA CYS A 212 -9.80 19.85 5.88
C CYS A 212 -9.80 18.61 6.79
N GLY A 213 -9.92 18.77 8.13
CA GLY A 213 -10.57 17.82 9.06
C GLY A 213 -10.18 16.32 9.11
N ARG A 214 -9.25 15.84 8.30
CA ARG A 214 -8.68 14.48 8.36
C ARG A 214 -7.39 14.58 9.16
N GLY A 215 -7.23 13.75 10.19
CA GLY A 215 -6.00 13.72 10.98
C GLY A 215 -4.77 13.42 10.11
N PHE A 216 -3.58 13.78 10.61
CA PHE A 216 -2.34 13.68 9.84
C PHE A 216 -2.10 12.26 9.30
N THR A 217 -1.79 12.17 8.00
CA THR A 217 -1.26 10.95 7.36
C THR A 217 0.09 10.57 7.99
N THR A 218 0.53 9.32 7.84
CA THR A 218 1.83 8.87 8.41
C THR A 218 3.00 9.69 7.84
N ASP A 219 2.88 10.11 6.60
CA ASP A 219 3.89 10.88 5.88
C ASP A 219 3.99 12.31 6.41
N GLU A 220 2.84 12.96 6.63
CA GLU A 220 2.78 14.27 7.30
C GLU A 220 3.39 14.20 8.70
N ARG A 221 3.08 13.15 9.48
CA ARG A 221 3.68 12.96 10.82
C ARG A 221 5.19 12.82 10.76
N LEU A 222 5.71 12.07 9.78
CA LEU A 222 7.15 11.92 9.57
C LEU A 222 7.80 13.26 9.24
N VAL A 223 7.22 14.03 8.31
CA VAL A 223 7.68 15.38 7.94
C VAL A 223 7.73 16.30 9.16
N PHE A 224 6.64 16.41 9.91
CA PHE A 224 6.60 17.23 11.12
C PHE A 224 7.62 16.76 12.16
N SER A 225 7.81 15.45 12.31
CA SER A 225 8.79 14.90 13.24
C SER A 225 10.23 15.24 12.85
N VAL A 226 10.55 15.24 11.55
CA VAL A 226 11.87 15.66 11.04
C VAL A 226 12.10 17.14 11.37
N PHE A 227 11.14 18.02 11.05
CA PHE A 227 11.28 19.45 11.34
C PHE A 227 11.42 19.74 12.84
N ARG A 228 10.63 19.06 13.69
CA ARG A 228 10.72 19.16 15.15
C ARG A 228 12.13 18.78 15.63
N ASP A 229 12.66 17.68 15.12
CA ASP A 229 13.90 17.09 15.63
C ASP A 229 15.17 17.78 15.07
N VAL A 230 15.11 18.40 13.89
CA VAL A 230 16.19 19.27 13.38
C VAL A 230 16.56 20.37 14.38
N GLY A 231 15.57 21.01 15.00
CA GLY A 231 15.83 22.04 16.01
C GLY A 231 16.57 21.49 17.25
N ALA A 232 16.24 20.26 17.66
CA ALA A 232 16.90 19.59 18.78
C ALA A 232 18.35 19.20 18.44
N VAL A 233 18.59 18.68 17.24
CA VAL A 233 19.94 18.32 16.76
C VAL A 233 20.85 19.56 16.64
N LEU A 234 20.32 20.67 16.10
CA LEU A 234 21.10 21.90 15.91
C LEU A 234 21.48 22.58 17.24
N THR A 235 20.60 22.52 18.24
CA THR A 235 20.85 23.13 19.55
C THR A 235 21.80 22.33 20.44
N THR A 236 21.74 21.00 20.35
CA THR A 236 22.70 20.11 21.04
C THR A 236 24.10 20.16 20.43
N GLY A 237 24.22 20.26 19.10
CA GLY A 237 25.51 20.40 18.41
C GLY A 237 26.22 21.75 18.65
N ALA A 238 25.50 22.80 19.02
CA ALA A 238 26.08 24.11 19.34
C ALA A 238 26.67 24.20 20.77
N SER A 239 26.46 23.16 21.60
CA SER A 239 26.87 23.11 23.00
C SER A 239 28.07 22.19 23.28
N ALA A 240 28.67 21.60 22.24
CA ALA A 240 29.85 20.74 22.28
C ALA A 240 31.06 21.43 21.66
#